data_AF-A0A966UMX2-F1
#
_entry.id   AF-A0A966UMX2-F1
#
_cell.length_a   1.000
_cell.length_b   1.000
_cell.length_c   1.000
_cell.angle_alpha   90.00
_cell.angle_beta   90.00
_cell.angle_gamma   90.00
#
_symmetry.space_group_name_H-M   'P 1'
#
loop_
_entity.id
_entity.type
_entity.pdbx_description
1 polymer ?
#
loop_
_entity_poly.entity_id
_entity_poly.type
_entity_poly.pdbx_seq_one_letter_code
_entity_poly.pdbx_strand_id
1 'polypeptide(L)'
;MTKIERDAIIKKIVNLFNNKVKGRVPDTSGSDIKHDGKKGHWLEKQMGISHNANNKPDLYGFEMKNYTKSKTTFGDWSADYYIFKDKNYEIDRKTFLKTFGLPNLHKKNRHSWSGRSCPKIGDFNIFGQKLEVGKDKSISVIYSYSYDNRGGKSIIVPDKFKLDNLVLAKWSADYLRKRVESKFNNQGWFKCLIDNQGKYIGIEFGNPITFELWIDGVEKGLIFFDSGMYEGNTRNYSQWRANNAYWESLVIERY
;
A
#
# COMPACT_ATOMS: atom_id res chain seq x y z
N MET A 1 -11.98 -16.33 -19.88
CA MET A 1 -13.37 -15.92 -19.63
C MET A 1 -13.80 -15.02 -20.76
N THR A 2 -14.94 -15.29 -21.37
CA THR A 2 -15.52 -14.46 -22.43
C THR A 2 -16.06 -13.16 -21.81
N LYS A 3 -16.26 -12.13 -22.65
CA LYS A 3 -16.88 -10.87 -22.20
C LYS A 3 -18.27 -11.11 -21.57
N ILE A 4 -19.07 -12.00 -22.16
CA ILE A 4 -20.42 -12.35 -21.67
C ILE A 4 -20.37 -12.94 -20.26
N GLU A 5 -19.43 -13.84 -20.01
CA GLU A 5 -19.24 -14.44 -18.67
C GLU A 5 -18.80 -13.40 -17.64
N ARG A 6 -17.89 -12.49 -18.01
CA ARG A 6 -17.45 -11.40 -17.14
C ARG A 6 -18.61 -10.47 -16.79
N ASP A 7 -19.40 -10.06 -17.78
CA ASP A 7 -20.56 -9.18 -17.58
C ASP A 7 -21.62 -9.83 -16.69
N ALA A 8 -21.82 -11.15 -16.81
CA ALA A 8 -22.71 -11.91 -15.94
C ALA A 8 -22.21 -11.92 -14.47
N ILE A 9 -20.90 -12.04 -14.25
CA ILE A 9 -20.31 -11.93 -12.90
C ILE A 9 -20.46 -10.52 -12.34
N ILE A 10 -20.21 -9.48 -13.13
CA ILE A 10 -20.40 -8.08 -12.71
C ILE A 10 -21.85 -7.86 -12.26
N LYS A 11 -22.83 -8.32 -13.04
CA LYS A 11 -24.25 -8.23 -12.66
C LYS A 11 -24.54 -8.93 -11.33
N LYS A 12 -23.92 -10.09 -11.05
CA LYS A 12 -24.05 -10.77 -9.74
C LYS A 12 -23.49 -9.92 -8.61
N ILE A 13 -22.31 -9.32 -8.78
CA ILE A 13 -21.68 -8.44 -7.78
C ILE A 13 -22.55 -7.20 -7.54
N VAL A 14 -23.05 -6.56 -8.61
CA VAL A 14 -23.93 -5.39 -8.53
C VAL A 14 -25.24 -5.74 -7.81
N ASN A 15 -25.86 -6.88 -8.12
CA ASN A 15 -27.06 -7.33 -7.42
C ASN A 15 -26.81 -7.58 -5.93
N LEU A 16 -25.67 -8.18 -5.58
CA LEU A 16 -25.28 -8.37 -4.18
C LEU A 16 -25.10 -7.02 -3.46
N PHE A 17 -24.39 -6.08 -4.09
CA PHE A 17 -24.20 -4.73 -3.59
C PHE A 17 -25.54 -4.01 -3.38
N ASN A 18 -26.42 -4.01 -4.38
CA ASN A 18 -27.74 -3.38 -4.31
C ASN A 18 -28.59 -3.94 -3.16
N ASN A 19 -28.54 -5.26 -2.95
CA ASN A 19 -29.36 -5.93 -1.95
C ASN A 19 -28.81 -5.81 -0.51
N LYS A 20 -27.48 -5.76 -0.35
CA LYS A 20 -26.82 -5.90 0.97
C LYS A 20 -26.05 -4.65 1.43
N VAL A 21 -25.74 -3.72 0.53
CA VAL A 21 -24.82 -2.61 0.81
C VAL A 21 -25.39 -1.25 0.41
N LYS A 22 -25.95 -1.12 -0.80
CA LYS A 22 -26.46 0.15 -1.31
C LYS A 22 -27.48 0.75 -0.34
N GLY A 23 -27.30 2.03 -0.04
CA GLY A 23 -28.13 2.78 0.87
C GLY A 23 -27.84 2.58 2.36
N ARG A 24 -26.83 1.80 2.75
CA ARG A 24 -26.48 1.55 4.15
C ARG A 24 -25.24 2.33 4.58
N VAL A 25 -25.20 2.71 5.84
CA VAL A 25 -23.99 3.21 6.52
C VAL A 25 -23.36 2.03 7.28
N PRO A 26 -22.04 1.80 7.21
CA PRO A 26 -21.40 0.73 7.98
C PRO A 26 -21.68 0.87 9.48
N ASP A 27 -22.29 -0.16 10.07
CA ASP A 27 -22.39 -0.27 11.51
C ASP A 27 -21.09 -0.85 12.07
N THR A 28 -20.38 -0.03 12.84
CA THR A 28 -19.09 -0.40 13.45
C THR A 28 -19.14 -0.39 14.97
N SER A 29 -20.35 -0.36 15.56
CA SER A 29 -20.57 -0.29 17.01
C SER A 29 -19.92 -1.44 17.78
N GLY A 30 -19.92 -2.64 17.21
CA GLY A 30 -19.27 -3.83 17.78
C GLY A 30 -17.78 -4.00 17.44
N SER A 31 -17.15 -3.02 16.78
CA SER A 31 -15.72 -3.09 16.43
C SER A 31 -14.88 -2.21 17.36
N ASP A 32 -13.64 -2.62 17.61
CA ASP A 32 -12.66 -1.79 18.31
C ASP A 32 -12.61 -0.38 17.70
N ILE A 33 -12.82 0.64 18.53
CA ILE A 33 -12.92 2.04 18.09
C ILE A 33 -11.67 2.45 17.30
N LYS A 34 -10.51 1.90 17.67
CA LYS A 34 -9.18 2.17 17.11
C LYS A 34 -8.84 1.37 15.84
N HIS A 35 -9.71 0.49 15.35
CA HIS A 35 -9.43 -0.32 14.18
C HIS A 35 -9.78 0.42 12.88
N ASP A 36 -8.76 0.97 12.20
CA ASP A 36 -8.92 1.74 10.96
C ASP A 36 -9.62 0.95 9.82
N GLY A 37 -9.52 -0.38 9.82
CA GLY A 37 -10.11 -1.26 8.81
C GLY A 37 -11.57 -1.68 9.05
N LYS A 38 -12.22 -1.21 10.12
CA LYS A 38 -13.54 -1.72 10.55
C LYS A 38 -14.66 -1.57 9.50
N LYS A 39 -14.65 -0.48 8.73
CA LYS A 39 -15.60 -0.26 7.63
C LYS A 39 -15.37 -1.23 6.47
N GLY A 40 -14.11 -1.58 6.21
CA GLY A 40 -13.74 -2.62 5.24
C GLY A 40 -14.27 -3.98 5.64
N HIS A 41 -14.06 -4.39 6.89
CA HIS A 41 -14.59 -5.66 7.40
C HIS A 41 -16.11 -5.75 7.40
N TRP A 42 -16.79 -4.64 7.73
CA TRP A 42 -18.25 -4.59 7.60
C TRP A 42 -18.67 -4.85 6.15
N LEU A 43 -18.00 -4.22 5.18
CA LEU A 43 -18.29 -4.38 3.76
C LEU A 43 -18.00 -5.80 3.27
N GLU A 44 -16.83 -6.36 3.61
CA GLU A 44 -16.45 -7.75 3.33
C GLU A 44 -17.55 -8.72 3.78
N LYS A 45 -18.04 -8.54 5.02
CA LYS A 45 -19.12 -9.35 5.58
C LYS A 45 -20.42 -9.21 4.78
N GLN A 46 -20.81 -7.99 4.40
CA GLN A 46 -22.03 -7.79 3.61
C GLN A 46 -21.93 -8.36 2.20
N MET A 47 -20.72 -8.37 1.63
CA MET A 47 -20.42 -8.91 0.31
C MET A 47 -20.12 -10.42 0.34
N GLY A 48 -20.30 -11.08 1.47
CA GLY A 48 -20.13 -12.54 1.61
C GLY A 48 -18.69 -13.02 1.52
N ILE A 49 -17.71 -12.14 1.76
CA ILE A 49 -16.29 -12.47 1.67
C ILE A 49 -15.84 -13.07 3.01
N SER A 50 -15.35 -14.31 2.97
CA SER A 50 -14.75 -14.95 4.13
C SER A 50 -13.35 -14.41 4.37
N HIS A 51 -13.08 -13.94 5.59
CA HIS A 51 -11.79 -13.38 5.96
C HIS A 51 -10.69 -14.44 5.85
N ASN A 52 -9.70 -14.19 4.98
CA ASN A 52 -8.53 -15.04 4.84
C ASN A 52 -7.29 -14.19 4.54
N ALA A 53 -6.10 -14.69 4.89
CA ALA A 53 -4.84 -13.97 4.67
C ALA A 53 -4.23 -14.24 3.27
N ASN A 54 -5.02 -14.73 2.31
CA ASN A 54 -4.52 -15.12 1.00
C ASN A 54 -4.40 -13.91 0.07
N ASN A 55 -3.33 -13.87 -0.73
CA ASN A 55 -3.16 -12.80 -1.73
C ASN A 55 -3.92 -13.15 -3.02
N LYS A 56 -5.22 -13.38 -2.90
CA LYS A 56 -6.14 -13.70 -4.00
C LYS A 56 -7.23 -12.62 -4.11
N PRO A 57 -7.92 -12.52 -5.25
CA PRO A 57 -9.04 -11.60 -5.40
C PRO A 57 -10.19 -12.02 -4.48
N ASP A 58 -10.96 -11.05 -4.00
CA ASP A 58 -11.97 -11.26 -2.96
C ASP A 58 -13.23 -11.99 -3.46
N LEU A 59 -13.76 -11.61 -4.63
CA LEU A 59 -15.06 -12.09 -5.09
C LEU A 59 -15.06 -12.39 -6.60
N TYR A 60 -15.28 -13.65 -6.95
CA TYR A 60 -15.35 -14.13 -8.34
C TYR A 60 -14.17 -13.71 -9.24
N GLY A 61 -12.97 -13.59 -8.66
CA GLY A 61 -11.77 -13.16 -9.39
C GLY A 61 -11.60 -11.63 -9.48
N PHE A 62 -12.47 -10.85 -8.85
CA PHE A 62 -12.28 -9.41 -8.66
C PHE A 62 -11.76 -9.10 -7.26
N GLU A 63 -10.80 -8.18 -7.18
CA GLU A 63 -10.39 -7.56 -5.92
C GLU A 63 -11.39 -6.46 -5.52
N MET A 64 -11.89 -6.52 -4.29
CA MET A 64 -12.75 -5.49 -3.72
C MET A 64 -11.95 -4.42 -3.01
N LYS A 65 -12.26 -3.16 -3.29
CA LYS A 65 -11.78 -2.01 -2.53
C LYS A 65 -12.96 -1.30 -1.86
N ASN A 66 -12.69 -0.78 -0.67
CA ASN A 66 -13.59 0.17 -0.03
C ASN A 66 -13.20 1.60 -0.41
N TYR A 67 -14.17 2.50 -0.45
CA TYR A 67 -13.89 3.92 -0.55
C TYR A 67 -13.03 4.39 0.62
N THR A 68 -12.06 5.22 0.27
CA THR A 68 -11.21 5.97 1.21
C THR A 68 -11.25 7.43 0.80
N LYS A 69 -10.96 8.36 1.72
CA LYS A 69 -11.10 9.80 1.43
C LYS A 69 -10.11 10.32 0.39
N SER A 70 -8.88 9.80 0.37
CA SER A 70 -7.80 10.39 -0.43
C SER A 70 -7.00 9.40 -1.26
N LYS A 71 -6.75 8.20 -0.74
CA LYS A 71 -5.87 7.22 -1.37
C LYS A 71 -6.30 5.78 -1.10
N THR A 72 -6.32 4.99 -2.15
CA THR A 72 -6.70 3.57 -2.09
C THR A 72 -5.44 2.70 -2.22
N THR A 73 -5.40 1.63 -1.41
CA THR A 73 -4.22 0.75 -1.28
C THR A 73 -4.33 -0.44 -2.21
N PHE A 74 -3.28 -0.71 -2.99
CA PHE A 74 -3.13 -1.94 -3.77
C PHE A 74 -2.90 -3.13 -2.83
N GLY A 75 -1.89 -3.01 -1.96
CA GLY A 75 -1.61 -3.97 -0.91
C GLY A 75 -0.54 -3.48 0.07
N ASP A 76 -0.36 -4.25 1.14
CA ASP A 76 0.75 -4.12 2.08
C ASP A 76 1.77 -5.21 1.77
N TRP A 77 2.83 -4.85 1.04
CA TRP A 77 3.81 -5.79 0.50
C TRP A 77 5.19 -5.41 1.00
N SER A 78 5.62 -6.05 2.09
CA SER A 78 6.96 -5.86 2.64
C SER A 78 8.05 -6.22 1.64
N ALA A 79 9.14 -5.47 1.64
CA ALA A 79 10.35 -5.71 0.86
C ALA A 79 10.89 -7.13 1.08
N ASP A 80 11.41 -7.76 0.02
CA ASP A 80 12.07 -9.07 0.12
C ASP A 80 13.48 -8.95 0.70
N TYR A 81 14.07 -7.75 0.63
CA TYR A 81 15.28 -7.38 1.35
C TYR A 81 15.05 -6.17 2.26
N TYR A 82 15.62 -6.24 3.47
CA TYR A 82 15.81 -5.10 4.36
C TYR A 82 17.23 -5.18 4.92
N ILE A 83 17.93 -4.05 4.98
CA ILE A 83 19.30 -4.01 5.51
C ILE A 83 19.41 -4.54 6.95
N PHE A 84 18.38 -4.34 7.77
CA PHE A 84 18.35 -4.85 9.15
C PHE A 84 18.07 -6.36 9.28
N LYS A 85 17.84 -7.05 8.16
CA LYS A 85 17.79 -8.51 8.09
C LYS A 85 19.10 -9.08 7.53
N ASP A 86 19.98 -8.25 7.02
CA ASP A 86 21.27 -8.62 6.47
C ASP A 86 22.31 -8.66 7.58
N LYS A 87 22.84 -9.85 7.85
CA LYS A 87 23.77 -10.09 8.96
C LYS A 87 25.09 -9.33 8.79
N ASN A 88 25.46 -8.98 7.56
CA ASN A 88 26.72 -8.26 7.29
C ASN A 88 26.70 -6.83 7.86
N TYR A 89 25.51 -6.26 8.06
CA TYR A 89 25.37 -4.89 8.55
C TYR A 89 25.13 -4.79 10.06
N GLU A 90 24.82 -5.90 10.74
CA GLU A 90 24.62 -5.96 12.19
C GLU A 90 23.81 -4.77 12.74
N ILE A 91 22.65 -4.50 12.15
CA ILE A 91 21.72 -3.46 12.58
C ILE A 91 20.36 -4.09 12.81
N ASP A 92 19.79 -3.88 13.98
CA ASP A 92 18.44 -4.34 14.27
C ASP A 92 17.39 -3.33 13.74
N ARG A 93 16.14 -3.78 13.63
CA ARG A 93 15.04 -2.93 13.13
C ARG A 93 14.84 -1.68 14.01
N LYS A 94 15.13 -1.76 15.31
CA LYS A 94 15.00 -0.63 16.24
C LYS A 94 16.03 0.46 15.92
N THR A 95 17.29 0.07 15.74
CA THR A 95 18.38 0.96 15.35
C THR A 95 18.13 1.52 13.96
N PHE A 96 17.64 0.70 13.01
CA PHE A 96 17.21 1.17 11.70
C PHE A 96 16.18 2.31 11.81
N LEU A 97 15.14 2.15 12.64
CA LEU A 97 14.12 3.18 12.83
C LEU A 97 14.66 4.45 13.48
N LYS A 98 15.64 4.33 14.39
CA LYS A 98 16.31 5.48 15.00
C LYS A 98 17.22 6.22 14.02
N THR A 99 17.91 5.49 13.15
CA THR A 99 18.86 6.06 12.19
C THR A 99 18.16 6.67 10.99
N PHE A 100 17.22 5.94 10.37
CA PHE A 100 16.59 6.32 9.10
C PHE A 100 15.12 6.77 9.23
N GLY A 101 14.53 6.65 10.42
CA GLY A 101 13.17 7.11 10.71
C GLY A 101 13.13 8.47 11.40
N LEU A 102 11.91 8.91 11.71
CA LEU A 102 11.61 10.16 12.40
C LEU A 102 10.96 9.87 13.78
N PRO A 103 11.45 10.48 14.88
CA PRO A 103 10.76 10.44 16.17
C PRO A 103 9.47 11.27 16.14
N ASN A 104 8.44 10.81 16.84
CA ASN A 104 7.20 11.55 17.02
C ASN A 104 7.05 12.00 18.48
N LEU A 105 7.16 13.31 18.73
CA LEU A 105 7.05 13.92 20.06
C LEU A 105 5.71 13.57 20.75
N HIS A 106 4.61 13.60 20.00
CA HIS A 106 3.27 13.28 20.50
C HIS A 106 3.07 11.79 20.82
N LYS A 107 3.99 10.93 20.40
CA LYS A 107 3.99 9.49 20.68
C LYS A 107 5.19 9.08 21.53
N LYS A 108 5.55 9.89 22.53
CA LYS A 108 6.66 9.61 23.46
C LYS A 108 7.99 9.32 22.73
N ASN A 109 8.30 10.08 21.68
CA ASN A 109 9.50 9.91 20.85
C ASN A 109 9.61 8.55 20.14
N ARG A 110 8.49 7.85 19.94
CA ARG A 110 8.47 6.62 19.14
C ARG A 110 8.91 6.92 17.72
N HIS A 111 9.93 6.22 17.25
CA HIS A 111 10.44 6.36 15.89
C HIS A 111 9.56 5.59 14.90
N SER A 112 9.42 6.17 13.71
CA SER A 112 8.78 5.53 12.58
C SER A 112 9.49 5.88 11.29
N TRP A 113 9.60 4.90 10.40
CA TRP A 113 9.98 5.14 9.03
C TRP A 113 8.69 5.41 8.26
N SER A 114 8.20 6.65 8.32
CA SER A 114 6.94 7.08 7.74
C SER A 114 6.94 8.60 7.55
N GLY A 115 5.96 9.15 6.83
CA GLY A 115 5.86 10.60 6.63
C GLY A 115 7.12 11.16 5.95
N ARG A 116 7.78 12.14 6.57
CA ARG A 116 8.95 12.83 5.97
C ARG A 116 10.17 11.94 5.75
N SER A 117 10.32 10.87 6.53
CA SER A 117 11.42 9.92 6.35
C SER A 117 11.10 8.83 5.32
N CYS A 118 9.85 8.71 4.89
CA CYS A 118 9.47 7.76 3.86
C CYS A 118 10.05 8.21 2.51
N PRO A 119 10.78 7.34 1.80
CA PRO A 119 11.32 7.67 0.49
C PRO A 119 10.22 7.83 -0.55
N LYS A 120 10.47 8.66 -1.55
CA LYS A 120 9.61 8.89 -2.72
C LYS A 120 10.40 8.61 -4.00
N ILE A 121 9.70 8.38 -5.10
CA ILE A 121 10.34 8.17 -6.40
C ILE A 121 11.12 9.43 -6.83
N GLY A 122 12.29 9.22 -7.44
CA GLY A 122 13.10 10.28 -8.05
C GLY A 122 14.05 10.96 -7.08
N ASP A 123 13.51 11.75 -6.14
CA ASP A 123 14.32 12.65 -5.32
C ASP A 123 14.64 12.12 -3.92
N PHE A 124 15.82 12.49 -3.43
CA PHE A 124 16.18 12.30 -2.03
C PHE A 124 15.34 13.20 -1.13
N ASN A 125 14.74 12.62 -0.10
CA ASN A 125 14.12 13.38 0.97
C ASN A 125 15.18 13.98 1.92
N ILE A 126 14.76 14.78 2.90
CA ILE A 126 15.68 15.43 3.86
C ILE A 126 16.48 14.43 4.72
N PHE A 127 16.08 13.15 4.74
CA PHE A 127 16.78 12.06 5.42
C PHE A 127 17.78 11.35 4.48
N GLY A 128 18.05 11.90 3.29
CA GLY A 128 18.95 11.31 2.32
C GLY A 128 18.41 10.02 1.70
N GLN A 129 17.10 9.82 1.67
CA GLN A 129 16.49 8.58 1.15
C GLN A 129 15.64 8.85 -0.10
N LYS A 130 15.80 8.03 -1.14
CA LYS A 130 14.97 8.01 -2.35
C LYS A 130 14.47 6.61 -2.66
N LEU A 131 13.40 6.53 -3.43
CA LEU A 131 12.92 5.30 -4.05
C LEU A 131 13.38 5.32 -5.51
N GLU A 132 13.87 4.20 -6.01
CA GLU A 132 14.38 4.05 -7.38
C GLU A 132 13.83 2.78 -8.01
N VAL A 133 13.41 2.86 -9.28
CA VAL A 133 13.07 1.70 -10.09
C VAL A 133 14.27 1.36 -10.97
N GLY A 134 14.84 0.17 -10.79
CA GLY A 134 15.94 -0.33 -11.57
C GLY A 134 15.54 -0.72 -12.99
N LYS A 135 16.52 -0.92 -13.88
CA LYS A 135 16.29 -1.42 -15.24
C LYS A 135 15.61 -2.80 -15.26
N ASP A 136 15.87 -3.60 -14.24
CA ASP A 136 15.23 -4.91 -14.01
C ASP A 136 13.82 -4.81 -13.41
N LYS A 137 13.27 -3.59 -13.30
CA LYS A 137 11.99 -3.27 -12.65
C LYS A 137 11.92 -3.64 -11.16
N SER A 138 13.06 -3.93 -10.54
CA SER A 138 13.14 -3.98 -9.08
C SER A 138 13.01 -2.57 -8.50
N ILE A 139 12.49 -2.48 -7.29
CA ILE A 139 12.36 -1.21 -6.58
C ILE A 139 13.28 -1.22 -5.37
N SER A 140 14.08 -0.18 -5.21
CA SER A 140 15.00 -0.04 -4.08
C SER A 140 14.79 1.27 -3.35
N VAL A 141 14.91 1.23 -2.02
CA VAL A 141 15.18 2.42 -1.24
C VAL A 141 16.69 2.60 -1.14
N ILE A 142 17.16 3.73 -1.64
CA ILE A 142 18.57 4.12 -1.59
C ILE A 142 18.73 5.23 -0.55
N TYR A 143 19.69 5.05 0.35
CA TYR A 143 20.18 6.08 1.26
C TYR A 143 21.52 6.63 0.78
N SER A 144 21.75 7.92 0.95
CA SER A 144 23.05 8.54 0.74
C SER A 144 23.32 9.60 1.81
N TYR A 145 24.39 9.40 2.58
CA TYR A 145 24.77 10.30 3.67
C TYR A 145 25.07 11.72 3.18
N SER A 146 25.59 11.88 1.97
CA SER A 146 25.81 13.20 1.35
C SER A 146 24.50 13.97 1.13
N TYR A 147 23.37 13.27 0.93
CA TYR A 147 22.04 13.85 0.74
C TYR A 147 21.20 13.90 2.03
N ASP A 148 21.68 13.35 3.13
CA ASP A 148 21.05 13.50 4.44
C ASP A 148 21.27 14.94 4.93
N ASN A 149 20.19 15.71 5.06
CA ASN A 149 20.22 17.14 5.38
C ASN A 149 19.75 17.42 6.81
N ARG A 150 19.68 16.40 7.67
CA ARG A 150 19.28 16.56 9.07
C ARG A 150 20.39 17.23 9.88
N GLY A 151 19.99 18.17 10.73
CA GLY A 151 20.88 18.66 11.80
C GLY A 151 21.32 17.50 12.69
N GLY A 152 22.62 17.43 13.01
CA GLY A 152 23.19 16.37 13.84
C GLY A 152 23.29 14.99 13.17
N LYS A 153 23.21 14.89 11.83
CA LYS A 153 23.32 13.61 11.11
C LYS A 153 24.57 12.79 11.47
N SER A 154 25.69 13.47 11.79
CA SER A 154 26.95 12.82 12.19
C SER A 154 26.85 12.06 13.52
N ILE A 155 25.87 12.41 14.37
CA ILE A 155 25.55 11.77 15.64
C ILE A 155 24.47 10.70 15.45
N ILE A 156 23.48 10.97 14.60
CA ILE A 156 22.32 10.08 14.36
C ILE A 156 22.74 8.84 13.55
N VAL A 157 23.62 9.02 12.57
CA VAL A 157 24.03 7.98 11.63
C VAL A 157 25.34 7.35 12.11
N PRO A 158 25.36 6.05 12.47
CA PRO A 158 26.59 5.35 12.83
C PRO A 158 27.63 5.40 11.70
N ASP A 159 28.92 5.43 12.04
CA ASP A 159 30.01 5.59 11.06
C ASP A 159 29.96 4.59 9.91
N LYS A 160 29.63 3.32 10.19
CA LYS A 160 29.47 2.27 9.17
C LYS A 160 28.37 2.55 8.12
N PHE A 161 27.47 3.49 8.40
CA PHE A 161 26.38 3.89 7.50
C PHE A 161 26.56 5.31 6.93
N LYS A 162 27.68 5.98 7.20
CA LYS A 162 28.02 7.29 6.58
C LYS A 162 28.55 7.10 5.16
N LEU A 163 27.77 6.41 4.34
CA LEU A 163 28.10 6.01 2.97
C LEU A 163 27.01 6.50 2.02
N ASP A 164 27.37 6.58 0.75
CA ASP A 164 26.43 6.85 -0.32
C ASP A 164 25.97 5.56 -1.02
N ASN A 165 24.80 5.61 -1.63
CA ASN A 165 24.17 4.53 -2.37
C ASN A 165 23.90 3.23 -1.57
N LEU A 166 23.58 3.36 -0.28
CA LEU A 166 23.23 2.23 0.57
C LEU A 166 21.79 1.75 0.31
N VAL A 167 21.61 0.47 -0.01
CA VAL A 167 20.27 -0.12 -0.19
C VAL A 167 19.66 -0.42 1.18
N LEU A 168 18.60 0.30 1.56
CA LEU A 168 17.91 0.09 2.83
C LEU A 168 16.83 -1.01 2.73
N ALA A 169 16.15 -1.07 1.59
CA ALA A 169 15.11 -2.05 1.30
C ALA A 169 15.07 -2.31 -0.22
N LYS A 170 14.71 -3.52 -0.62
CA LYS A 170 14.51 -3.87 -2.03
C LYS A 170 13.29 -4.77 -2.21
N TRP A 171 12.61 -4.58 -3.33
CA TRP A 171 11.58 -5.46 -3.85
C TRP A 171 12.03 -5.94 -5.23
N SER A 172 12.21 -7.24 -5.41
CA SER A 172 12.42 -7.79 -6.76
C SER A 172 11.15 -7.66 -7.62
N ALA A 173 11.34 -7.54 -8.94
CA ALA A 173 10.24 -7.46 -9.89
C ALA A 173 9.33 -8.68 -9.81
N ASP A 174 9.90 -9.90 -9.77
CA ASP A 174 9.15 -11.14 -9.67
C ASP A 174 8.31 -11.23 -8.39
N TYR A 175 8.84 -10.73 -7.27
CA TYR A 175 8.12 -10.70 -6.01
C TYR A 175 6.89 -9.78 -6.09
N LEU A 176 7.03 -8.58 -6.64
CA LEU A 176 5.91 -7.65 -6.82
C LEU A 176 4.93 -8.13 -7.88
N ARG A 177 5.42 -8.65 -9.00
CA ARG A 177 4.60 -9.22 -10.08
C ARG A 177 3.62 -10.25 -9.54
N LYS A 178 4.14 -11.24 -8.82
CA LYS A 178 3.30 -12.27 -8.18
C LYS A 178 2.21 -11.67 -7.30
N ARG A 179 2.51 -10.60 -6.57
CA ARG A 179 1.55 -9.97 -5.64
C ARG A 179 0.49 -9.11 -6.31
N VAL A 180 0.90 -8.33 -7.31
CA VAL A 180 0.00 -7.50 -8.12
C VAL A 180 -0.93 -8.43 -8.89
N GLU A 181 -0.36 -9.36 -9.65
CA GLU A 181 -1.12 -10.13 -10.63
C GLU A 181 -2.02 -11.18 -9.98
N SER A 182 -1.58 -11.82 -8.88
CA SER A 182 -2.45 -12.77 -8.19
C SER A 182 -3.68 -12.11 -7.57
N LYS A 183 -3.63 -10.80 -7.33
CA LYS A 183 -4.69 -10.04 -6.67
C LYS A 183 -5.57 -9.29 -7.67
N PHE A 184 -4.97 -8.67 -8.69
CA PHE A 184 -5.67 -7.77 -9.60
C PHE A 184 -5.73 -8.25 -11.05
N ASN A 185 -4.90 -9.22 -11.47
CA ASN A 185 -4.80 -9.63 -12.88
C ASN A 185 -5.65 -10.87 -13.21
N ASN A 186 -6.79 -11.03 -12.53
CA ASN A 186 -7.75 -12.08 -12.84
C ASN A 186 -8.94 -11.49 -13.62
N GLN A 187 -9.97 -10.98 -12.94
CA GLN A 187 -11.11 -10.32 -13.60
C GLN A 187 -11.10 -8.79 -13.46
N GLY A 188 -10.19 -8.26 -12.64
CA GLY A 188 -10.04 -6.84 -12.37
C GLY A 188 -10.29 -6.52 -10.90
N TRP A 189 -10.86 -5.35 -10.67
CA TRP A 189 -11.18 -4.85 -9.35
C TRP A 189 -12.50 -4.11 -9.38
N PHE A 190 -13.11 -3.97 -8.21
CA PHE A 190 -14.24 -3.06 -8.01
C PHE A 190 -14.08 -2.29 -6.72
N LYS A 191 -14.72 -1.11 -6.66
CA LYS A 191 -14.71 -0.25 -5.48
C LYS A 191 -16.12 0.18 -5.13
N CYS A 192 -16.52 -0.01 -3.87
CA CYS A 192 -17.79 0.47 -3.35
C CYS A 192 -17.64 1.92 -2.90
N LEU A 193 -18.49 2.81 -3.43
CA LEU A 193 -18.45 4.26 -3.23
C LEU A 193 -19.40 4.68 -2.11
N ILE A 194 -18.98 5.67 -1.32
CA ILE A 194 -19.81 6.28 -0.28
C ILE A 194 -20.02 7.77 -0.57
N ASP A 195 -21.13 8.31 -0.09
CA ASP A 195 -21.38 9.75 -0.06
C ASP A 195 -20.69 10.44 1.14
N ASN A 196 -20.92 11.75 1.27
CA ASN A 196 -20.40 12.56 2.38
C ASN A 196 -20.97 12.17 3.75
N GLN A 197 -22.09 11.44 3.80
CA GLN A 197 -22.73 10.92 5.01
C GLN A 197 -22.20 9.52 5.36
N GLY A 198 -21.34 8.94 4.51
CA GLY A 198 -20.77 7.61 4.69
C GLY A 198 -21.70 6.47 4.29
N LYS A 199 -22.76 6.76 3.55
CA LYS A 199 -23.72 5.80 3.01
C LYS A 199 -23.21 5.28 1.66
N TYR A 200 -23.26 3.98 1.43
CA TYR A 200 -22.86 3.43 0.13
C TYR A 200 -23.86 3.78 -0.96
N ILE A 201 -23.40 4.40 -2.04
CA ILE A 201 -24.27 4.94 -3.11
C ILE A 201 -24.04 4.28 -4.47
N GLY A 202 -22.88 3.69 -4.71
CA GLY A 202 -22.55 3.09 -5.99
C GLY A 202 -21.37 2.15 -5.93
N ILE A 203 -21.10 1.51 -7.05
CA ILE A 203 -20.00 0.57 -7.24
C ILE A 203 -19.37 0.83 -8.62
N GLU A 204 -18.04 0.80 -8.67
CA GLU A 204 -17.29 0.98 -9.91
C GLU A 204 -16.36 -0.19 -10.17
N PHE A 205 -16.09 -0.47 -11.43
CA PHE A 205 -15.25 -1.58 -11.88
C PHE A 205 -14.10 -1.07 -12.74
N GLY A 206 -12.96 -1.73 -12.64
CA GLY A 206 -11.81 -1.52 -13.50
C GLY A 206 -11.30 -2.82 -14.12
N ASN A 207 -10.47 -2.67 -15.14
CA ASN A 207 -9.82 -3.80 -15.82
C ASN A 207 -8.81 -4.51 -14.90
N PRO A 208 -8.41 -5.75 -15.25
CA PRO A 208 -7.22 -6.40 -14.70
C PRO A 208 -6.01 -5.48 -14.68
N ILE A 209 -5.25 -5.50 -13.57
CA ILE A 209 -4.02 -4.72 -13.42
C ILE A 209 -2.83 -5.68 -13.53
N THR A 210 -2.08 -5.57 -14.61
CA THR A 210 -0.81 -6.29 -14.81
C THR A 210 0.31 -5.66 -13.99
N PHE A 211 1.42 -6.38 -13.80
CA PHE A 211 2.61 -5.79 -13.21
C PHE A 211 3.15 -4.62 -14.03
N GLU A 212 3.10 -4.69 -15.36
CA GLU A 212 3.59 -3.64 -16.27
C GLU A 212 2.84 -2.32 -16.07
N LEU A 213 1.51 -2.38 -16.00
CA LEU A 213 0.69 -1.19 -15.72
C LEU A 213 0.99 -0.64 -14.31
N TRP A 214 1.17 -1.53 -13.34
CA TRP A 214 1.44 -1.14 -11.97
C TRP A 214 2.82 -0.49 -11.82
N ILE A 215 3.88 -1.08 -12.38
CA ILE A 215 5.24 -0.56 -12.25
C ILE A 215 5.42 0.76 -13.02
N ASP A 216 4.78 0.91 -14.18
CA ASP A 216 4.74 2.20 -14.90
C ASP A 216 4.08 3.30 -14.04
N GLY A 217 3.02 2.95 -13.31
CA GLY A 217 2.41 3.84 -12.32
C GLY A 217 3.36 4.23 -11.19
N VAL A 218 4.26 3.34 -10.75
CA VAL A 218 5.30 3.65 -9.75
C VAL A 218 6.37 4.57 -10.33
N GLU A 219 6.85 4.29 -11.53
CA GLU A 219 7.86 5.09 -12.23
C GLU A 219 7.39 6.54 -12.45
N LYS A 220 6.09 6.71 -12.73
CA LYS A 220 5.44 8.03 -12.88
C LYS A 220 5.06 8.71 -11.56
N GLY A 221 5.26 8.03 -10.42
CA GLY A 221 4.86 8.54 -9.10
C GLY A 221 3.34 8.57 -8.85
N LEU A 222 2.53 7.95 -9.70
CA LEU A 222 1.07 7.81 -9.54
C LEU A 222 0.75 6.77 -8.45
N ILE A 223 1.56 5.72 -8.38
CA ILE A 223 1.57 4.73 -7.31
C ILE A 223 2.80 4.99 -6.44
N PHE A 224 2.60 5.15 -5.14
CA PHE A 224 3.65 5.51 -4.21
C PHE A 224 3.74 4.52 -3.04
N PHE A 225 4.96 4.40 -2.53
CA PHE A 225 5.28 3.70 -1.31
C PHE A 225 4.93 4.56 -0.10
N ASP A 226 4.19 3.98 0.84
CA ASP A 226 3.78 4.59 2.11
C ASP A 226 4.13 3.62 3.24
N SER A 227 5.26 3.85 3.89
CA SER A 227 5.68 3.01 5.00
C SER A 227 4.90 3.36 6.27
N GLY A 228 4.32 2.32 6.89
CA GLY A 228 3.73 2.37 8.22
C GLY A 228 4.65 1.80 9.31
N MET A 229 5.95 1.67 9.05
CA MET A 229 6.88 1.01 9.97
C MET A 229 7.13 1.86 11.21
N TYR A 230 7.00 1.28 12.41
CA TYR A 230 7.26 1.99 13.67
C TYR A 230 7.74 1.09 14.81
N GLU A 231 8.28 1.69 15.87
CA GLU A 231 8.73 0.99 17.08
C GLU A 231 7.57 0.41 17.91
N GLY A 232 7.69 -0.83 18.38
CA GLY A 232 6.64 -1.51 19.16
C GLY A 232 5.62 -2.29 18.33
N ASN A 233 5.81 -2.38 17.00
CA ASN A 233 5.14 -3.36 16.15
C ASN A 233 6.18 -4.04 15.27
N THR A 234 6.09 -5.36 15.11
CA THR A 234 7.03 -6.17 14.33
C THR A 234 6.75 -6.12 12.83
N ARG A 235 5.55 -5.71 12.42
CA ARG A 235 5.20 -5.57 11.00
C ARG A 235 5.96 -4.41 10.36
N ASN A 236 6.40 -4.62 9.14
CA ASN A 236 7.13 -3.61 8.39
C ASN A 236 6.21 -2.57 7.75
N TYR A 237 4.96 -2.94 7.42
CA TYR A 237 3.95 -2.08 6.80
C TYR A 237 4.48 -1.31 5.58
N SER A 238 4.36 -1.92 4.42
CA SER A 238 4.85 -1.42 3.15
C SER A 238 3.69 -1.24 2.20
N GLN A 239 2.95 -0.15 2.38
CA GLN A 239 1.71 0.06 1.65
C GLN A 239 2.01 0.67 0.29
N TRP A 240 1.51 0.03 -0.76
CA TRP A 240 1.54 0.56 -2.11
C TRP A 240 0.19 1.19 -2.42
N ARG A 241 0.18 2.49 -2.69
CA ARG A 241 -1.05 3.30 -2.72
C ARG A 241 -1.06 4.22 -3.92
N ALA A 242 -2.25 4.62 -4.33
CA ALA A 242 -2.43 5.73 -5.25
C ALA A 242 -3.56 6.64 -4.78
N ASN A 243 -3.49 7.91 -5.20
CA ASN A 243 -4.58 8.84 -4.97
C ASN A 243 -5.84 8.36 -5.70
N ASN A 244 -7.01 8.71 -5.16
CA ASN A 244 -8.27 8.27 -5.76
C ASN A 244 -8.45 8.75 -7.21
N ALA A 245 -7.88 9.90 -7.58
CA ALA A 245 -7.89 10.36 -8.97
C ALA A 245 -7.25 9.36 -9.95
N TYR A 246 -6.16 8.70 -9.56
CA TYR A 246 -5.55 7.66 -10.39
C TYR A 246 -6.41 6.40 -10.44
N TRP A 247 -6.99 5.98 -9.31
CA TRP A 247 -7.96 4.87 -9.31
C TRP A 247 -9.18 5.16 -10.19
N GLU A 248 -9.69 6.39 -10.16
CA GLU A 248 -10.81 6.83 -10.99
C GLU A 248 -10.45 6.81 -12.48
N SER A 249 -9.21 7.15 -12.86
CA SER A 249 -8.77 7.01 -14.25
C SER A 249 -8.70 5.57 -14.77
N LEU A 250 -8.72 4.58 -13.87
CA LEU A 250 -8.71 3.15 -14.20
C LEU A 250 -10.12 2.53 -14.26
N VAL A 251 -11.17 3.32 -13.98
CA VAL A 251 -12.57 2.88 -13.99
C VAL A 251 -13.07 2.75 -15.41
N ILE A 252 -13.80 1.66 -15.67
CA ILE A 252 -14.43 1.39 -16.97
C ILE A 252 -15.96 1.36 -16.91
N GLU A 253 -16.54 1.04 -15.75
CA GLU A 253 -17.98 0.84 -15.57
C GLU A 253 -18.42 1.32 -14.17
N ARG A 254 -19.65 1.83 -14.05
CA ARG A 254 -20.24 2.33 -12.79
C ARG A 254 -21.72 1.94 -12.67
N TYR A 255 -22.19 1.62 -11.47
CA TYR A 255 -23.56 1.18 -11.14
C TYR A 255 -24.06 1.72 -9.78
#